data_AF-A0AAD4G6D0-F1
#
_entry.id   AF-A0AAD4G6D0-F1
#
_cell.length_a   1.000
_cell.length_b   1.000
_cell.length_c   1.000
_cell.angle_alpha   90.00
_cell.angle_beta   90.00
_cell.angle_gamma   90.00
#
_symmetry.space_group_name_H-M   'P 1'
#
loop_
_entity.id
_entity.type
_entity.pdbx_description
1 polymer ?
#
loop_
_entity_poly.entity_id
_entity_poly.type
_entity_poly.pdbx_seq_one_letter_code
_entity_poly.pdbx_strand_id
1 'polypeptide(L)'
;HVSDIPYSPRPSSRSSESNADPDPDKVDLSAGLLGYMSHGPGWDVPEVWYFLAKAYGLRGQKDKQRECLTTALSLSENRCIRDLGRAVGWCL
;
A
#
# COMPACT_ATOMS: atom_id res chain seq x y z
N HIS A 1 23.03 -27.29 29.73
CA HIS A 1 23.04 -25.88 30.17
C HIS A 1 22.59 -25.06 28.98
N VAL A 2 21.27 -24.87 28.86
CA VAL A 2 20.63 -24.10 27.79
C VAL A 2 20.51 -22.68 28.32
N SER A 3 21.12 -21.73 27.64
CA SER A 3 21.11 -20.33 28.02
C SER A 3 19.77 -19.70 27.63
N ASP A 4 18.95 -19.36 28.62
CA ASP A 4 17.74 -18.56 28.43
C ASP A 4 18.11 -17.16 27.89
N ILE A 5 17.67 -16.85 26.68
CA ILE A 5 17.70 -15.49 26.13
C ILE A 5 16.40 -14.81 26.56
N PRO A 6 16.42 -13.73 27.36
CA PRO A 6 15.19 -13.04 27.72
C PRO A 6 14.63 -12.31 26.49
N TYR A 7 13.48 -12.79 26.01
CA TYR A 7 12.64 -12.09 25.03
C TYR A 7 12.15 -10.78 25.68
N SER A 8 12.76 -9.66 25.33
CA SER A 8 12.27 -8.34 25.71
C SER A 8 11.16 -7.93 24.73
N PRO A 9 9.90 -7.77 25.16
CA PRO A 9 8.84 -7.32 24.28
C PRO A 9 9.13 -5.86 23.88
N ARG A 10 9.35 -5.62 22.58
CA ARG A 10 9.41 -4.26 22.03
C ARG A 10 8.12 -3.53 22.43
N PRO A 11 8.20 -2.31 22.99
CA PRO A 11 7.00 -1.52 23.21
C PRO A 11 6.37 -1.25 21.85
N SER A 12 5.26 -1.93 21.57
CA SER A 12 4.39 -1.60 20.45
C SER A 12 3.78 -0.24 20.80
N SER A 13 4.43 0.83 20.36
CA SER A 13 3.86 2.17 20.30
C SER A 13 2.61 2.07 19.40
N ARG A 14 1.49 1.75 20.03
CA ARG A 14 0.16 1.85 19.44
C ARG A 14 -0.06 3.33 19.18
N SER A 15 0.31 3.77 17.98
CA SER A 15 -0.08 5.06 17.45
C SER A 15 -1.59 5.16 17.59
N SER A 16 -2.02 6.00 18.53
CA SER A 16 -3.40 6.41 18.68
C SER A 16 -3.85 7.02 17.36
N GLU A 17 -4.53 6.22 16.54
CA GLU A 17 -5.28 6.67 15.37
C GLU A 17 -6.47 7.49 15.88
N SER A 18 -6.20 8.74 16.24
CA SER A 18 -7.24 9.73 16.35
C SER A 18 -7.91 9.83 14.98
N ASN A 19 -9.24 9.70 14.92
CA ASN A 19 -10.09 10.00 13.76
C ASN A 19 -10.06 11.50 13.38
N ALA A 20 -8.89 12.13 13.47
CA ALA A 20 -8.65 13.46 12.99
C ALA A 20 -8.69 13.42 11.46
N ASP A 21 -9.34 14.41 10.86
CA ASP A 21 -9.31 14.60 9.42
C ASP A 21 -7.85 14.52 8.93
N PRO A 22 -7.59 13.78 7.84
CA PRO A 22 -6.24 13.60 7.35
C PRO A 22 -5.67 14.96 6.94
N ASP A 23 -4.53 15.30 7.55
CA ASP A 23 -3.76 16.49 7.24
C ASP A 23 -3.51 16.59 5.71
N PRO A 24 -3.99 17.66 5.04
CA PRO A 24 -3.92 17.77 3.58
C PRO A 24 -2.48 17.67 3.06
N ASP A 25 -1.50 18.14 3.81
CA ASP A 25 -0.09 18.08 3.40
C ASP A 25 0.42 16.62 3.38
N LYS A 26 -0.06 15.79 4.32
CA LYS A 26 0.25 14.35 4.35
C LYS A 26 -0.46 13.61 3.22
N VAL A 27 -1.69 13.99 2.90
CA VAL A 27 -2.42 13.47 1.74
C VAL A 27 -1.64 13.79 0.47
N ASP A 28 -1.12 15.00 0.36
CA ASP A 28 -0.38 15.43 -0.81
C ASP A 28 0.95 14.70 -1.00
N LEU A 29 1.71 14.55 0.09
CA LEU A 29 2.93 13.76 0.11
C LEU A 29 2.65 12.31 -0.27
N SER A 30 1.61 11.71 0.32
CA SER A 30 1.25 10.32 0.04
C SER A 30 0.84 10.13 -1.42
N ALA A 31 0.09 11.06 -2.01
CA ALA A 31 -0.27 11.03 -3.43
C ALA A 31 0.96 11.14 -4.34
N GLY A 32 1.94 11.98 -4.01
CA GLY A 32 3.18 12.10 -4.76
C GLY A 32 4.03 10.82 -4.71
N LEU A 33 4.21 10.26 -3.50
CA LEU A 33 4.96 9.03 -3.30
C LEU A 33 4.28 7.84 -4.01
N LEU A 34 2.97 7.69 -3.83
CA LEU A 34 2.21 6.61 -4.46
C LEU A 34 2.18 6.77 -5.98
N GLY A 35 2.15 8.00 -6.50
CA GLY A 35 2.22 8.27 -7.93
C GLY A 35 3.57 7.84 -8.53
N TYR A 36 4.66 8.04 -7.79
CA TYR A 36 5.96 7.49 -8.18
C TYR A 36 5.95 5.95 -8.16
N MET A 37 5.34 5.33 -7.15
CA MET A 37 5.26 3.88 -7.04
C MET A 37 4.41 3.24 -8.14
N SER A 38 3.27 3.84 -8.51
CA SER A 38 2.37 3.31 -9.54
C SER A 38 3.00 3.33 -10.94
N HIS A 39 3.98 4.19 -11.19
CA HIS A 39 4.75 4.23 -12.44
C HIS A 39 6.08 3.47 -12.37
N GLY A 40 6.43 2.91 -11.21
CA GLY A 40 7.70 2.24 -10.97
C GLY A 40 7.49 0.83 -10.40
N PRO A 41 8.12 0.47 -9.26
CA PRO A 41 8.14 -0.90 -8.76
C PRO A 41 6.78 -1.39 -8.22
N GLY A 42 5.79 -0.52 -8.06
CA GLY A 42 4.46 -0.85 -7.57
C GLY A 42 3.37 -0.83 -8.65
N TRP A 43 3.76 -0.80 -9.93
CA TRP A 43 2.81 -0.71 -11.05
C TRP A 43 1.83 -1.90 -11.11
N ASP A 44 2.28 -3.08 -10.69
CA ASP A 44 1.52 -4.34 -10.65
C ASP A 44 0.88 -4.63 -9.29
N VAL A 45 0.96 -3.70 -8.34
CA VAL A 45 0.49 -3.86 -6.96
C VAL A 45 -0.87 -3.15 -6.80
N PRO A 46 -2.01 -3.87 -6.75
CA PRO A 46 -3.34 -3.26 -6.59
C PRO A 46 -3.49 -2.38 -5.34
N GLU A 47 -2.75 -2.67 -4.28
CA GLU A 47 -2.75 -1.90 -3.04
C GLU A 47 -2.24 -0.47 -3.27
N VAL A 48 -1.24 -0.29 -4.13
CA VAL A 48 -0.70 1.04 -4.47
C VAL A 48 -1.78 1.88 -5.15
N TRP A 49 -2.47 1.30 -6.12
CA TRP A 49 -3.57 1.95 -6.84
C TRP A 49 -4.75 2.28 -5.94
N TYR A 50 -5.09 1.39 -5.00
CA TYR A 50 -6.15 1.62 -4.02
C TYR A 50 -5.82 2.79 -3.07
N PHE A 51 -4.61 2.82 -2.50
CA PHE A 51 -4.20 3.92 -1.61
C PHE A 51 -4.07 5.25 -2.35
N LEU A 52 -3.61 5.21 -3.61
CA LEU A 52 -3.54 6.39 -4.46
C LEU A 52 -4.93 6.95 -4.78
N ALA A 53 -5.89 6.07 -5.09
CA ALA A 53 -7.28 6.46 -5.27
C ALA A 53 -7.87 7.07 -4.00
N LYS A 54 -7.55 6.52 -2.82
CA LYS A 54 -7.97 7.08 -1.53
C LYS A 54 -7.42 8.49 -1.33
N ALA A 55 -6.15 8.73 -1.64
CA ALA A 55 -5.55 10.07 -1.58
C ALA A 55 -6.23 11.05 -2.56
N TYR A 56 -6.59 10.62 -3.77
CA TYR A 56 -7.36 11.47 -4.70
C TYR A 56 -8.80 11.73 -4.26
N GLY A 57 -9.45 10.76 -3.61
CA GLY A 57 -10.77 10.95 -3.01
C GLY A 57 -10.75 12.02 -1.91
N LEU A 58 -9.69 12.03 -1.09
CA LEU A 58 -9.48 13.06 -0.06
C LEU A 58 -9.20 14.44 -0.66
N ARG A 59 -8.58 14.51 -1.85
CA ARG A 59 -8.40 15.75 -2.63
C ARG A 59 -9.65 16.20 -3.39
N GLY A 60 -10.74 15.43 -3.38
CA GLY A 60 -11.96 15.72 -4.13
C GLY A 60 -11.89 15.42 -5.64
N GLN A 61 -10.81 14.78 -6.12
CA GLN A 61 -10.63 14.42 -7.53
C GLN A 61 -11.30 13.07 -7.84
N LYS A 62 -12.63 13.08 -7.93
CA LYS A 62 -13.45 11.86 -8.10
C LYS A 62 -13.20 11.11 -9.41
N ASP A 63 -12.92 11.82 -10.50
CA ASP A 63 -12.68 11.17 -11.79
C ASP A 63 -11.42 10.29 -11.74
N LYS A 64 -10.31 10.86 -11.27
CA LYS A 64 -9.04 10.14 -11.09
C LYS A 64 -9.15 9.02 -10.04
N GLN A 65 -9.93 9.24 -8.98
CA GLN A 65 -10.22 8.21 -7.99
C GLN A 65 -10.87 6.98 -8.65
N ARG A 66 -11.85 7.18 -9.54
CA ARG A 66 -12.54 6.09 -10.23
C ARG A 66 -11.62 5.33 -11.17
N GLU A 67 -10.79 6.03 -11.92
CA GLU A 67 -9.77 5.42 -12.79
C GLU A 67 -8.83 4.53 -11.98
N CYS A 68 -8.28 5.05 -10.88
CA CYS A 68 -7.35 4.32 -10.03
C CYS A 68 -8.00 3.15 -9.29
N LEU A 69 -9.28 3.24 -8.94
CA LEU A 69 -10.02 2.11 -8.39
C LEU A 69 -10.29 1.03 -9.44
N THR A 70 -10.54 1.43 -10.68
CA THR A 70 -10.76 0.47 -11.77
C THR A 70 -9.50 -0.32 -12.04
N THR A 71 -8.34 0.35 -12.11
CA THR A 71 -7.05 -0.34 -12.27
C THR A 71 -6.72 -1.24 -11.08
N ALA A 72 -6.98 -0.80 -9.85
CA ALA A 72 -6.81 -1.62 -8.65
C ALA A 72 -7.67 -2.89 -8.69
N LEU A 73 -8.93 -2.77 -9.12
CA LEU A 73 -9.84 -3.91 -9.25
C LEU A 73 -9.36 -4.89 -10.33
N SER A 74 -9.02 -4.40 -11.53
CA SER A 74 -8.49 -5.26 -12.60
C SER A 74 -7.21 -5.98 -12.18
N LEU A 75 -6.29 -5.30 -11.48
CA LEU A 75 -5.07 -5.93 -10.94
C LEU A 75 -5.39 -6.96 -9.84
N SER A 76 -6.40 -6.69 -9.01
CA SER A 76 -6.83 -7.61 -7.96
C SER A 76 -7.50 -8.86 -8.51
N GLU A 77 -8.30 -8.74 -9.57
CA GLU A 77 -8.96 -9.87 -10.24
C GLU A 77 -7.93 -10.77 -10.93
N ASN A 78 -6.87 -10.17 -11.48
CA ASN A 78 -5.80 -10.88 -12.18
C ASN A 78 -4.66 -11.35 -11.25
N ARG A 79 -4.63 -10.94 -9.98
CA ARG A 79 -3.59 -11.36 -9.03
C ARG A 79 -3.72 -12.85 -8.74
N CYS A 80 -2.67 -13.61 -9.02
CA CYS A 80 -2.55 -14.98 -8.57
C CYS A 80 -2.36 -15.00 -7.04
N ILE A 81 -2.89 -16.00 -6.33
CA ILE A 81 -2.77 -16.15 -4.86
C ILE A 81 -1.30 -16.22 -4.39
N ARG A 82 -0.37 -16.54 -5.30
CA ARG A 82 1.07 -16.60 -5.06
C ARG A 82 1.75 -15.58 -5.95
N ASP A 83 2.70 -14.81 -5.40
CA ASP A 83 3.62 -14.00 -6.22
C ASP A 83 4.19 -14.86 -7.35
N LEU A 84 4.04 -14.39 -8.59
CA LEU A 84 4.52 -15.10 -9.76
C LEU A 84 6.02 -15.40 -9.59
N GLY A 85 6.80 -14.43 -9.10
CA GLY A 85 8.23 -14.63 -8.79
C GLY A 85 8.53 -15.69 -7.71
N ARG A 86 7.60 -15.99 -6.79
CA ARG A 86 7.71 -17.15 -5.89
C ARG A 86 7.18 -18.44 -6.50
N ALA A 87 6.26 -18.35 -7.46
CA ALA A 87 5.61 -19.48 -8.10
C ALA A 87 6.44 -20.11 -9.23
N VAL A 88 7.15 -19.31 -10.04
CA VAL A 88 7.97 -19.84 -11.15
C VAL A 88 9.35 -20.36 -10.71
N GLY A 89 9.77 -20.11 -9.47
CA GLY A 89 11.13 -20.42 -9.04
C GLY A 89 12.16 -19.54 -9.77
N TRP A 90 13.32 -19.33 -9.16
CA TRP A 90 14.41 -18.56 -9.76
C TRP A 90 15.11 -19.37 -10.86
N CYS A 91 14.38 -19.83 -11.87
CA CYS A 91 14.87 -20.73 -12.92
C CYS A 91 14.57 -20.22 -14.33
N LEU A 92 14.64 -18.90 -14.53
CA LEU A 92 14.81 -18.29 -15.86
C LEU A 92 16.24 -17.79 -16.02
#